data_AF-A0A4Q5NR97-F1
#
_entry.id   AF-A0A4Q5NR97-F1
#
_cell.length_a   1.000
_cell.length_b   1.000
_cell.length_c   1.000
_cell.angle_alpha   90.00
_cell.angle_beta   90.00
_cell.angle_gamma   90.00
#
_symmetry.space_group_name_H-M   'P 1'
#
loop_
_entity.id
_entity.type
_entity.pdbx_description
1 polymer ?
#
loop_
_entity_poly.entity_id
_entity_poly.type
_entity_poly.pdbx_seq_one_letter_code
_entity_poly.pdbx_strand_id
1 'polypeptide(L)'
;MNEAHQLYPVLLDASRAAFAGHLFSTAYHSLSGAMYCAVQLKDGSKLKEIEQLAREQYDALRTSSHEPAVTKEPIELSLYISLLQIVRTRIILVPK
;
A
#
# COMPACT_ATOMS: atom_id res chain seq x y z
N MET A 1 15.62 1.91 -20.44
CA MET A 1 14.35 2.40 -19.85
C MET A 1 14.26 1.78 -18.46
N ASN A 2 13.99 2.56 -17.40
CA ASN A 2 13.97 1.99 -16.04
C ASN A 2 12.67 1.18 -15.86
N GLU A 3 12.79 -0.14 -15.68
CA GLU A 3 11.66 -1.05 -15.47
C GLU A 3 10.73 -0.59 -14.35
N ALA A 4 11.29 0.02 -13.29
CA ALA A 4 10.51 0.59 -12.18
C ALA A 4 9.57 1.72 -12.61
N HIS A 5 9.90 2.51 -13.64
CA HIS A 5 8.99 3.53 -14.17
C HIS A 5 7.78 2.92 -14.88
N GLN A 6 7.96 1.77 -15.54
CA GLN A 6 6.88 1.09 -16.25
C GLN A 6 6.00 0.28 -15.30
N LEU A 7 6.61 -0.40 -14.33
CA LEU A 7 5.88 -1.26 -13.38
C LEU A 7 5.10 -0.47 -12.33
N TYR A 8 5.58 0.71 -11.92
CA TYR A 8 4.93 1.51 -10.89
C TYR A 8 3.42 1.74 -11.13
N PRO A 9 2.97 2.32 -12.28
CA PRO A 9 1.56 2.55 -12.52
C PRO A 9 0.76 1.23 -12.59
N VAL A 10 1.33 0.20 -13.21
CA VAL A 10 0.68 -1.12 -13.34
C VAL A 10 0.41 -1.74 -11.96
N LEU A 11 1.37 -1.65 -11.05
CA LEU A 11 1.24 -2.18 -9.68
C LEU A 11 0.26 -1.36 -8.84
N LEU A 12 0.19 -0.05 -9.08
CA LEU A 12 -0.77 0.83 -8.40
C LEU A 12 -2.21 0.51 -8.84
N ASP A 13 -2.43 0.34 -10.16
CA ASP A 13 -3.72 -0.03 -10.73
C ASP A 13 -4.15 -1.43 -10.29
N ALA A 14 -3.21 -2.39 -10.30
CA ALA A 14 -3.45 -3.74 -9.80
C ALA A 14 -3.84 -3.74 -8.31
N SER A 15 -3.21 -2.89 -7.49
CA SER A 15 -3.58 -2.75 -6.08
C SER A 15 -5.02 -2.26 -5.92
N ARG A 16 -5.39 -1.19 -6.65
CA ARG A 16 -6.75 -0.62 -6.62
C ARG A 16 -7.80 -1.63 -7.06
N ALA A 17 -7.56 -2.30 -8.18
CA ALA A 17 -8.48 -3.31 -8.73
C ALA A 17 -8.66 -4.50 -7.78
N ALA A 18 -7.56 -5.03 -7.24
CA ALA A 18 -7.60 -6.13 -6.28
C ALA A 18 -8.34 -5.73 -4.99
N PHE A 19 -8.12 -4.52 -4.48
CA PHE A 19 -8.80 -4.04 -3.27
C PHE A 19 -10.31 -3.93 -3.48
N ALA A 20 -10.74 -3.35 -4.61
CA ALA A 20 -12.15 -3.26 -4.98
C ALA A 20 -12.80 -4.65 -5.15
N GLY A 21 -12.03 -5.66 -5.58
CA GLY A 21 -12.46 -7.06 -5.66
C GLY A 21 -12.35 -7.85 -4.36
N HIS A 22 -12.10 -7.21 -3.21
CA HIS A 22 -11.89 -7.84 -1.91
C HIS A 22 -10.70 -8.84 -1.85
N LEU A 23 -9.76 -8.75 -2.79
CA LEU A 23 -8.54 -9.54 -2.84
C LEU A 23 -7.41 -8.84 -2.06
N PHE A 24 -7.61 -8.65 -0.75
CA PHE A 24 -6.80 -7.74 0.06
C PHE A 24 -5.31 -8.08 0.12
N SER A 25 -4.95 -9.38 0.17
CA SER A 25 -3.54 -9.81 0.11
C SER A 25 -2.90 -9.43 -1.23
N THR A 26 -3.61 -9.60 -2.34
CA THR A 26 -3.11 -9.22 -3.68
C THR A 26 -2.97 -7.70 -3.78
N ALA A 27 -3.93 -6.95 -3.23
CA ALA A 27 -3.87 -5.49 -3.19
C ALA A 27 -2.65 -4.98 -2.42
N TYR A 28 -2.39 -5.57 -1.25
CA TYR A 28 -1.24 -5.27 -0.40
C TYR A 28 0.10 -5.56 -1.10
N HIS A 29 0.24 -6.75 -1.71
CA HIS A 29 1.49 -7.12 -2.39
C HIS A 29 1.76 -6.25 -3.61
N SER A 30 0.72 -5.91 -4.37
CA SER A 30 0.83 -4.99 -5.50
C SER A 30 1.29 -3.60 -5.04
N LEU A 31 0.70 -3.08 -3.95
CA LEU A 31 1.10 -1.78 -3.39
C LEU A 31 2.52 -1.78 -2.82
N SER A 32 2.93 -2.89 -2.20
CA SER A 32 4.31 -3.10 -1.73
C SER A 32 5.31 -3.14 -2.89
N GLY A 33 4.93 -3.75 -4.01
CA GLY A 33 5.70 -3.69 -5.25
C GLY A 33 5.84 -2.27 -5.78
N ALA A 34 4.74 -1.49 -5.81
CA ALA A 34 4.77 -0.09 -6.21
C ALA A 34 5.71 0.74 -5.29
N MET A 35 5.70 0.46 -3.98
CA MET A 35 6.64 1.06 -3.03
C MET A 35 8.08 0.73 -3.36
N TYR A 36 8.38 -0.53 -3.68
CA TYR A 36 9.72 -0.92 -4.09
C TYR A 36 10.18 -0.14 -5.32
N CYS A 37 9.30 0.03 -6.33
CA CYS A 37 9.59 0.88 -7.49
C CYS A 37 9.86 2.33 -7.06
N ALA A 38 9.01 2.94 -6.22
CA ALA A 38 9.20 4.32 -5.75
C ALA A 38 10.53 4.53 -5.01
N VAL A 39 10.94 3.54 -4.19
CA VAL A 39 12.25 3.56 -3.50
C VAL A 39 13.39 3.47 -4.50
N GLN A 40 13.34 2.55 -5.47
CA GLN A 40 14.37 2.43 -6.50
C GLN A 40 14.52 3.73 -7.32
N LEU A 41 13.39 4.38 -7.61
CA LEU A 41 13.34 5.64 -8.34
C LEU A 41 13.77 6.85 -7.49
N LYS A 42 13.93 6.67 -6.17
CA LYS A 42 14.13 7.74 -5.19
C LYS A 42 13.07 8.84 -5.32
N ASP A 43 11.83 8.46 -5.62
CA ASP A 43 10.75 9.38 -5.90
C ASP A 43 9.86 9.56 -4.65
N GLY A 44 10.15 10.61 -3.88
CA GLY A 44 9.39 10.95 -2.68
C GLY A 44 7.92 11.31 -2.96
N SER A 45 7.57 11.74 -4.18
CA SER A 45 6.17 12.01 -4.54
C SER A 45 5.38 10.70 -4.67
N LYS A 46 5.98 9.68 -5.29
CA LYS A 46 5.40 8.34 -5.41
C LYS A 46 5.24 7.65 -4.06
N LEU A 47 6.22 7.83 -3.17
CA LEU A 47 6.10 7.31 -1.80
C LEU A 47 4.91 7.93 -1.05
N LYS A 48 4.63 9.22 -1.24
CA LYS A 48 3.44 9.87 -0.65
C LYS A 48 2.13 9.36 -1.24
N GLU A 49 2.09 9.14 -2.55
CA GLU A 49 0.93 8.54 -3.23
C GLU A 49 0.63 7.14 -2.66
N ILE A 50 1.66 6.33 -2.43
CA ILE A 50 1.54 5.02 -1.79
C ILE A 50 1.07 5.13 -0.34
N GLU A 51 1.63 6.08 0.44
CA GLU A 51 1.20 6.30 1.83
C GLU A 51 -0.30 6.62 1.89
N GLN A 52 -0.75 7.51 1.00
CA GLN A 52 -2.15 7.89 0.92
C GLN A 52 -3.03 6.70 0.58
N LEU A 53 -2.69 5.92 -0.46
CA LEU A 53 -3.48 4.76 -0.86
C LEU A 53 -3.51 3.68 0.23
N ALA A 54 -2.37 3.39 0.86
CA ALA A 54 -2.30 2.43 1.96
C ALA A 54 -3.17 2.86 3.15
N ARG A 55 -3.26 4.16 3.42
CA ARG A 55 -4.11 4.72 4.47
C ARG A 55 -5.59 4.60 4.13
N GLU A 56 -5.99 4.93 2.90
CA GLU A 56 -7.36 4.78 2.41
C GLU A 56 -7.83 3.32 2.53
N GLN A 57 -6.99 2.37 2.10
CA GLN A 57 -7.28 0.94 2.17
C GLN A 57 -7.34 0.41 3.62
N TYR A 58 -6.44 0.88 4.49
CA TYR A 58 -6.49 0.59 5.93
C TYR A 58 -7.79 1.08 6.57
N ASP A 59 -8.18 2.33 6.32
CA ASP A 59 -9.37 2.94 6.90
C ASP A 59 -10.65 2.24 6.43
N ALA A 60 -10.69 1.82 5.16
CA ALA A 60 -11.78 1.02 4.60
C ALA A 60 -11.87 -0.37 5.28
N LEU A 61 -10.76 -1.08 5.45
CA LEU A 61 -10.74 -2.38 6.14
C LEU A 61 -11.15 -2.26 7.62
N ARG A 62 -10.70 -1.20 8.29
CA ARG A 62 -11.00 -0.96 9.70
C ARG A 62 -12.49 -0.70 9.92
N THR A 63 -13.10 0.07 9.02
CA THR A 63 -14.53 0.40 9.06
C THR A 63 -15.40 -0.79 8.68
N SER A 64 -14.99 -1.63 7.72
CA SER A 64 -15.72 -2.85 7.36
C SER A 64 -15.64 -3.95 8.43
N SER A 65 -14.62 -3.93 9.29
CA SER A 65 -14.42 -4.93 10.35
C SER A 65 -15.23 -4.67 11.63
N HIS A 66 -16.12 -3.67 11.65
CA HIS A 66 -16.97 -3.35 12.81
C HIS A 66 -18.23 -4.22 12.95
N GLU A 67 -18.34 -5.34 12.22
CA GLU A 67 -19.36 -6.34 12.53
C GLU A 67 -18.99 -7.10 13.83
N PRO A 68 -19.89 -7.23 14.81
CA PRO A 68 -19.60 -7.73 16.15
C PRO A 68 -19.50 -9.26 16.22
N ALA A 69 -18.72 -9.88 15.33
CA ALA A 69 -18.52 -11.32 15.31
C ALA A 69 -17.03 -11.69 15.33
N VAL A 70 -16.56 -12.06 16.53
CA VAL A 70 -15.49 -13.05 16.78
C VAL A 70 -14.04 -12.62 16.46
N THR A 71 -13.42 -12.00 17.47
CA THR A 71 -12.06 -12.29 17.97
C THR A 71 -10.94 -12.55 16.95
N LYS A 72 -10.44 -11.51 16.30
CA LYS A 72 -9.01 -11.21 16.01
C LYS A 72 -8.98 -10.06 15.01
N GLU A 73 -8.04 -9.13 15.19
CA GLU A 73 -7.79 -8.10 14.19
C GLU A 73 -7.43 -8.79 12.85
N PRO A 74 -8.09 -8.44 11.72
CA PRO A 74 -7.75 -9.01 10.42
C PRO A 74 -6.26 -8.85 10.14
N ILE A 75 -5.59 -9.91 9.68
CA ILE A 75 -4.16 -9.89 9.38
C ILE A 75 -3.81 -8.78 8.38
N GLU A 76 -4.76 -8.44 7.51
CA GLU A 76 -4.70 -7.36 6.54
C GLU A 76 -4.45 -6.01 7.22
N LEU A 77 -5.11 -5.70 8.34
CA LEU A 77 -4.89 -4.43 9.06
C LEU A 77 -3.44 -4.33 9.57
N SER A 78 -2.90 -5.43 10.11
CA SER A 78 -1.50 -5.49 10.54
C SER A 78 -0.54 -5.27 9.36
N LEU A 79 -0.82 -5.86 8.19
CA LEU A 79 -0.02 -5.67 6.98
C LEU A 79 0.00 -4.20 6.53
N TYR A 80 -1.16 -3.53 6.51
CA TYR A 80 -1.23 -2.12 6.14
C TYR A 80 -0.54 -1.20 7.16
N ILE A 81 -0.62 -1.50 8.47
CA ILE A 81 0.15 -0.78 9.50
C ILE A 81 1.65 -0.88 9.21
N SER A 82 2.16 -2.09 8.95
CA SER A 82 3.57 -2.29 8.61
C SER A 82 3.97 -1.53 7.35
N LEU A 83 3.14 -1.55 6.29
CA LEU A 83 3.43 -0.82 5.06
C LEU A 83 3.51 0.69 5.30
N LEU A 84 2.56 1.25 6.04
CA LEU A 84 2.56 2.68 6.39
C LEU A 84 3.81 3.09 7.17
N GLN A 85 4.25 2.26 8.13
CA GLN A 85 5.48 2.50 8.87
C GLN A 85 6.70 2.51 7.93
N ILE A 86 6.83 1.52 7.06
CA ILE A 86 7.95 1.41 6.12
C ILE A 86 7.97 2.61 5.16
N VAL A 87 6.82 2.95 4.56
CA VAL A 87 6.70 4.07 3.61
C VAL A 87 7.11 5.39 4.27
N ARG A 88 6.64 5.66 5.50
CA ARG A 88 7.02 6.86 6.24
C ARG A 88 8.51 6.93 6.52
N THR A 89 9.12 5.83 6.95
CA THR A 89 10.57 5.76 7.13
C THR A 89 11.29 6.05 5.82
N ARG A 90 10.81 5.52 4.69
CA ARG A 90 11.41 5.77 3.37
C ARG A 90 11.25 7.22 2.91
N ILE A 91 10.11 7.87 3.18
CA ILE A 91 9.91 9.29 2.86
C ILE A 91 10.93 10.16 3.61
N ILE A 92 11.23 9.86 4.87
CA ILE A 92 12.24 10.59 5.66
C ILE A 92 13.64 10.39 5.05
N LEU A 93 13.95 9.17 4.60
CA LEU A 93 15.27 8.81 4.06
C LEU A 93 15.48 9.24 2.59
N VAL A 94 14.39 9.52 1.88
CA VAL A 94 14.41 10.06 0.51
C VAL A 94 13.73 11.43 0.51
N PRO A 95 14.34 12.44 1.17
CA PRO A 95 13.85 13.81 1.05
C PRO A 95 14.06 14.28 -0.40
N LYS A 96 13.09 15.05 -0.89
CA LYS A 96 13.01 15.58 -2.26
C LYS A 96 14.36 15.94 -2.89
#